data_AF-A0A971WJH7-F1
#
_entry.id   AF-A0A971WJH7-F1
#
_cell.length_a   1.000
_cell.length_b   1.000
_cell.length_c   1.000
_cell.angle_alpha   90.00
_cell.angle_beta   90.00
_cell.angle_gamma   90.00
#
_symmetry.space_group_name_H-M   'P 1'
#
loop_
_entity.id
_entity.type
_entity.pdbx_description
1 polymer ?
#
loop_
_entity_poly.entity_id
_entity_poly.type
_entity_poly.pdbx_seq_one_letter_code
_entity_poly.pdbx_strand_id
1 'polypeptide(L)' 'MITKDTPVEEIMQKYDVLAYFLENGISPFSCAGAFPQSLGKLLEIKKVKDPDAFIAGLNAWIDEKERGL' A
#
# COMPACT_ATOMS: atom_id res chain seq x y z
N MET A 1 -8.88 7.76 1.69
CA MET A 1 -9.27 6.43 1.17
C MET A 1 -8.43 6.12 -0.07
N ILE A 2 -7.63 5.06 -0.02
CA ILE A 2 -6.74 4.58 -1.07
C ILE A 2 -7.51 3.65 -2.00
N THR A 3 -7.21 3.72 -3.30
CA THR A 3 -7.74 2.82 -4.34
C THR A 3 -6.60 2.18 -5.14
N LYS A 4 -6.94 1.27 -6.06
CA LYS A 4 -5.98 0.66 -6.98
C LYS A 4 -5.23 1.67 -7.86
N ASP A 5 -5.82 2.84 -8.07
CA ASP A 5 -5.28 3.88 -8.95
C ASP A 5 -4.38 4.87 -8.20
N THR A 6 -4.36 4.83 -6.87
CA THR A 6 -3.51 5.67 -6.04
C THR A 6 -2.02 5.34 -6.30
N PRO A 7 -1.15 6.34 -6.57
CA PRO A 7 0.29 6.14 -6.69
C PRO A 7 0.89 5.59 -5.40
N VAL A 8 1.79 4.59 -5.50
CA VAL A 8 2.45 4.04 -4.29
C VAL A 8 3.28 5.10 -3.58
N GLU A 9 3.93 6.00 -4.33
CA GLU A 9 4.68 7.11 -3.75
C GLU A 9 3.81 8.02 -2.87
N GLU A 10 2.61 8.39 -3.32
CA GLU A 10 1.68 9.21 -2.53
C GLU A 10 1.30 8.53 -1.22
N ILE A 11 1.05 7.21 -1.26
CA ILE A 11 0.72 6.40 -0.09
C ILE A 11 1.87 6.45 0.93
N MET A 12 3.10 6.20 0.45
CA MET A 12 4.29 6.14 1.30
C MET A 12 4.71 7.51 1.87
N GLN A 13 4.39 8.61 1.18
CA GLN A 13 4.66 9.97 1.66
C GLN A 13 3.62 10.43 2.69
N LYS A 14 2.36 10.00 2.53
CA LYS A 14 1.25 10.49 3.34
C LYS A 14 1.02 9.67 4.61
N TYR A 15 1.29 8.37 4.59
CA TYR A 15 0.94 7.47 5.69
C TYR A 15 2.13 6.61 6.14
N ASP A 16 2.21 6.33 7.43
CA ASP A 16 3.17 5.35 7.98
C ASP A 16 2.62 3.93 7.84
N VAL A 17 2.78 3.37 6.64
CA VAL A 17 2.20 2.07 6.25
C VAL A 17 3.24 1.03 5.84
N LEU A 18 4.53 1.35 6.00
CA LEU A 18 5.60 0.42 5.61
C LEU A 18 5.46 -0.93 6.32
N ALA A 19 5.12 -0.93 7.61
CA ALA A 19 4.90 -2.15 8.39
C ALA A 19 3.81 -3.03 7.75
N TYR A 20 2.65 -2.45 7.41
CA TYR A 20 1.55 -3.18 6.78
C TYR A 20 1.97 -3.84 5.46
N PHE A 21 2.71 -3.12 4.62
CA PHE A 21 3.24 -3.66 3.36
C PHE A 21 4.15 -4.88 3.61
N LEU A 22 5.11 -4.76 4.55
CA LEU A 22 6.06 -5.81 4.88
C LEU A 22 5.40 -7.03 5.52
N GLU A 23 4.43 -6.83 6.43
CA GLU A 23 3.64 -7.90 7.06
C GLU A 23 2.86 -8.73 6.04
N ASN A 24 2.43 -8.10 4.94
CA ASN A 24 1.77 -8.76 3.82
C ASN A 24 2.74 -9.30 2.76
N GLY A 25 4.06 -9.25 3.01
CA GLY A 25 5.09 -9.74 2.09
C GLY A 25 5.26 -8.90 0.82
N ILE A 26 4.82 -7.64 0.84
CA ILE A 26 4.89 -6.73 -0.29
C ILE A 26 5.89 -5.62 0.02
N SER A 27 6.95 -5.52 -0.78
CA SER A 27 7.78 -4.31 -0.76
C SER A 27 7.12 -3.21 -1.60
N PRO A 28 6.90 -1.99 -1.05
CA PRO A 28 6.41 -0.84 -1.80
C PRO A 28 7.54 -0.11 -2.55
N PHE A 29 8.76 -0.67 -2.56
CA PHE A 29 9.95 -0.05 -3.15
C PHE A 29 10.44 -0.78 -4.41
N SER A 30 11.05 0.00 -5.29
CA SER A 30 11.88 -0.40 -6.42
C SER A 30 13.35 -0.09 -6.13
N CYS A 31 14.25 -0.39 -7.07
CA CYS A 31 15.68 -0.03 -6.96
C CYS A 31 15.92 1.49 -6.89
N ALA A 32 14.96 2.31 -7.30
CA ALA A 32 15.08 3.77 -7.34
C ALA A 32 14.34 4.49 -6.19
N GLY A 33 13.75 3.76 -5.24
CA GLY A 33 12.91 4.34 -4.18
C GLY A 33 11.50 3.78 -4.21
N ALA A 34 10.48 4.60 -3.89
CA ALA A 34 9.08 4.16 -3.93
C ALA A 34 8.72 3.60 -5.32
N PHE A 35 7.83 2.61 -5.36
CA PHE A 35 7.41 2.01 -6.61
C PHE A 35 6.71 3.08 -7.50
N PRO A 36 7.16 3.31 -8.74
CA PRO A 36 6.82 4.52 -9.49
C PRO A 36 5.44 4.45 -10.19
N GLN A 37 4.59 3.49 -9.84
CA GLN A 37 3.26 3.32 -10.45
C GLN A 37 2.17 3.17 -9.37
N SER A 38 0.94 2.91 -9.80
CA SER A 38 -0.20 2.74 -8.92
C SER A 38 -0.09 1.50 -8.04
N LEU A 39 -0.81 1.52 -6.92
CA LEU A 39 -0.91 0.39 -6.01
C LEU A 39 -1.40 -0.87 -6.74
N GLY A 40 -2.42 -0.75 -7.58
CA GLY A 40 -2.95 -1.87 -8.36
C GLY A 40 -1.88 -2.55 -9.22
N LYS A 41 -1.00 -1.76 -9.85
CA LYS A 41 0.09 -2.32 -10.66
C LYS A 41 1.14 -3.03 -9.81
N LEU A 42 1.44 -2.50 -8.63
CA LEU A 42 2.31 -3.17 -7.67
C LEU A 42 1.74 -4.54 -7.27
N LEU A 43 0.46 -4.58 -6.85
CA LEU A 43 -0.19 -5.81 -6.41
C LEU A 43 -0.27 -6.85 -7.53
N GLU A 44 -0.49 -6.43 -8.77
CA GLU A 44 -0.44 -7.29 -9.96
C GLU A 44 0.94 -7.93 -10.14
N ILE A 45 2.02 -7.13 -10.14
CA ILE A 45 3.40 -7.63 -10.31
C ILE A 45 3.78 -8.58 -9.19
N LYS A 46 3.35 -8.28 -7.96
CA LYS A 46 3.56 -9.11 -6.78
C LYS A 46 2.64 -10.33 -6.72
N LYS A 47 1.72 -10.47 -7.69
CA LYS A 47 0.77 -11.59 -7.82
C LYS A 47 -0.04 -11.80 -6.55
N VAL A 48 -0.50 -10.69 -5.96
CA VAL A 48 -1.39 -10.72 -4.80
C VAL A 48 -2.69 -11.38 -5.23
N LYS A 49 -3.08 -12.45 -4.52
CA LYS A 49 -4.25 -13.26 -4.88
C LYS A 49 -5.55 -12.47 -4.83
N ASP A 50 -5.66 -11.56 -3.86
CA ASP A 50 -6.83 -10.71 -3.67
C ASP A 50 -6.39 -9.25 -3.45
N PRO A 51 -6.24 -8.47 -4.54
CA PRO A 51 -5.83 -7.07 -4.45
C PRO A 51 -6.85 -6.20 -3.70
N ASP A 52 -8.15 -6.50 -3.82
CA ASP A 52 -9.21 -5.71 -3.19
C ASP A 52 -9.18 -5.90 -1.67
N ALA A 53 -8.97 -7.13 -1.19
CA ALA A 53 -8.77 -7.41 0.23
C ALA A 53 -7.52 -6.71 0.80
N PHE A 54 -6.41 -6.70 0.05
CA PHE A 54 -5.20 -5.97 0.47
C PHE A 54 -5.47 -4.47 0.63
N ILE A 55 -6.17 -3.85 -0.33
CA ILE A 55 -6.50 -2.42 -0.30
C ILE A 55 -7.48 -2.10 0.83
N ALA A 56 -8.47 -2.97 1.09
CA ALA A 56 -9.39 -2.81 2.20
C ALA A 56 -8.65 -2.85 3.55
N GLY A 57 -7.75 -3.82 3.75
CA GLY A 57 -6.93 -3.91 4.96
C GLY A 57 -6.00 -2.71 5.15
N LEU A 58 -5.40 -2.17 4.07
CA LEU A 58 -4.56 -0.98 4.13
C LEU A 58 -5.37 0.25 4.59
N ASN A 59 -6.57 0.44 4.03
CA ASN A 59 -7.44 1.53 4.44
C ASN A 59 -7.87 1.40 5.92
N ALA A 60 -8.20 0.19 6.37
CA ALA A 60 -8.55 -0.06 7.77
C ALA A 60 -7.38 0.24 8.71
N TRP A 61 -6.17 -0.22 8.35
CA TRP A 61 -4.95 0.06 9.12
C TRP A 61 -4.70 1.56 9.28
N ILE A 62 -4.85 2.34 8.20
CA ILE A 62 -4.68 3.80 8.24
C ILE A 62 -5.73 4.44 9.16
N ASP A 63 -7.00 4.07 9.02
CA ASP A 63 -8.09 4.61 9.82
C ASP A 63 -7.92 4.28 11.32
N GLU A 64 -7.45 3.07 11.66
CA GLU A 64 -7.11 2.70 13.04
C GLU A 64 -5.96 3.56 13.60
N LYS A 65 -4.91 3.82 12.81
CA LYS A 65 -3.77 4.63 13.22
C LYS A 65 -4.10 6.12 13.35
N GLU A 66 -4.93 6.66 12.47
CA GLU A 66 -5.37 8.06 12.51
C GLU A 66 -6.36 8.33 13.65
N ARG A 67 -7.16 7.34 14.08
CA ARG A 67 -8.06 7.45 15.24
C ARG A 67 -7.37 7.24 16.60
N GLY A 68 -6.20 6.62 16.61
CA GLY A 68 -5.39 6.39 17.82
C GLY A 68 -4.52 7.59 18.22
N LEU A 69 -4.58 8.68 17.46
CA LEU A 69 -3.99 10.00 17.70
C LEU A 69 -5.08 11.01 18.07
#